data_AF-C5LNW5-F1
#
_entry.id   AF-C5LNW5-F1
#
_cell.length_a   1.000
_cell.length_b   1.000
_cell.length_c   1.000
_cell.angle_alpha   90.00
_cell.angle_beta   90.00
_cell.angle_gamma   90.00
#
_symmetry.space_group_name_H-M   'P 1'
#
loop_
_entity.id
_entity.type
_entity.pdbx_description
1 polymer ?
#
loop_
_entity_poly.entity_id
_entity_poly.type
_entity_poly.pdbx_seq_one_letter_code
_entity_poly.pdbx_strand_id
1 'polypeptide(L)'
;MFVEVACSAARRSERARRIGGAMKRVDDETRRQVAESRLLALERDQASGAVDTYDAADDIGDPKHSVIGTKRERRTLEMILIEDRAEAEKNPNPVDTFENCEVEESRYPSVKICSVCLFLAKYQCVRCGTLYCSKRCHDIHQETQCIKFAE
;
A
#
# COMPACT_ATOMS: atom_id res chain seq x y z
N MET A 1 7.78 -41.93 19.78
CA MET A 1 8.36 -41.10 18.70
C MET A 1 8.31 -39.65 19.15
N PHE A 2 9.36 -39.18 19.81
CA PHE A 2 9.55 -37.76 20.13
C PHE A 2 10.67 -37.28 19.21
N VAL A 3 10.37 -36.38 18.29
CA VAL A 3 11.36 -35.72 17.45
C VAL A 3 11.83 -34.49 18.21
N GLU A 4 13.05 -34.52 18.71
CA GLU A 4 13.73 -33.36 19.25
C GLU A 4 14.00 -32.36 18.12
N VAL A 5 13.37 -31.18 18.21
CA VAL A 5 13.70 -30.05 17.34
C VAL A 5 14.89 -29.33 17.97
N ALA A 6 16.08 -29.59 17.43
CA ALA A 6 17.27 -28.81 17.75
C ALA A 6 17.05 -27.35 17.32
N CYS A 7 16.89 -26.46 18.30
CA CYS A 7 16.95 -25.01 18.11
C CYS A 7 18.37 -24.65 17.66
N SER A 8 18.56 -24.57 16.35
CA SER A 8 19.85 -24.24 15.75
C SER A 8 20.15 -22.77 16.00
N ALA A 9 21.37 -22.54 16.50
CA ALA A 9 21.95 -21.27 16.90
C ALA A 9 21.47 -20.05 16.11
N ALA A 10 21.12 -19.00 16.87
CA ALA A 10 20.71 -17.68 16.39
C ALA A 10 21.43 -17.22 15.11
N ARG A 11 20.66 -16.91 14.07
CA ARG A 11 21.14 -16.11 12.93
C ARG A 11 21.51 -14.72 13.45
N ARG A 12 22.78 -14.52 13.79
CA ARG A 12 23.31 -13.19 14.09
C ARG A 12 23.34 -12.40 12.78
N SER A 13 22.48 -11.38 12.68
CA SER A 13 22.58 -10.35 11.65
C SER A 13 23.92 -9.63 11.79
N GLU A 14 24.79 -9.72 10.78
CA GLU A 14 26.05 -8.97 10.72
C GLU A 14 25.84 -7.46 10.45
N ARG A 15 24.60 -6.97 10.42
CA ARG A 15 24.27 -5.56 10.18
C ARG A 15 23.93 -4.82 11.46
N ALA A 16 24.77 -4.94 12.48
CA ALA A 16 24.76 -4.03 13.62
C ALA A 16 26.09 -3.27 13.63
N ARG A 17 26.30 -2.38 12.65
CA ARG A 17 27.33 -1.34 12.82
C ARG A 17 26.89 -0.47 13.98
N ARG A 18 27.55 -0.65 15.12
CA ARG A 18 27.48 0.28 16.26
C ARG A 18 28.05 1.61 15.78
N ILE A 19 27.19 2.60 15.54
CA ILE A 19 27.63 3.97 15.30
C ILE A 19 28.19 4.47 16.64
N GLY A 20 29.51 4.66 16.71
CA GLY A 20 30.16 5.21 17.89
C GLY A 20 29.59 6.59 18.23
N GLY A 21 29.35 6.82 19.53
CA GLY A 21 28.62 7.97 20.09
C GLY A 21 29.38 9.30 20.10
N ALA A 22 29.87 9.73 18.93
CA ALA A 22 30.25 11.12 18.72
C ALA A 22 29.78 11.51 17.31
N MET A 23 28.56 12.06 17.20
CA MET A 23 28.10 12.66 15.95
C MET A 23 29.05 13.82 15.62
N LYS A 24 29.88 13.64 14.58
CA LYS A 24 30.67 14.73 14.00
C LYS A 24 29.70 15.87 13.68
N ARG A 25 29.98 17.08 14.19
CA ARG A 25 29.17 18.27 13.87
C ARG A 25 29.15 18.41 12.35
N VAL A 26 28.02 18.08 11.74
CA VAL A 26 27.84 18.15 10.29
C VAL A 26 27.67 19.62 9.93
N ASP A 27 28.59 20.16 9.14
CA ASP A 27 28.57 21.54 8.66
C ASP A 27 27.25 21.85 7.95
N ASP A 28 26.80 23.10 8.03
CA ASP A 28 25.50 23.51 7.48
C ASP A 28 25.42 23.30 5.96
N GLU A 29 26.56 23.36 5.27
CA GLU A 29 26.65 23.07 3.84
C GLU A 29 26.39 21.58 3.53
N THR A 30 26.98 20.67 4.30
CA THR A 30 26.71 19.23 4.15
C THR A 30 25.24 18.91 4.45
N ARG A 31 24.61 19.65 5.38
CA ARG A 31 23.17 19.51 5.65
C ARG A 31 22.32 19.97 4.47
N ARG A 32 22.70 21.07 3.81
CA ARG A 32 22.03 21.57 2.60
C ARG A 32 22.16 20.59 1.43
N GLN A 33 23.34 20.05 1.19
CA GLN A 33 23.58 19.06 0.13
C GLN A 33 22.77 17.77 0.35
N VAL A 34 22.63 17.31 1.59
CA VAL A 34 21.76 16.16 1.91
C VAL A 34 20.29 16.51 1.72
N ALA A 35 19.87 17.74 2.06
CA ALA A 35 18.50 18.19 1.81
C ALA A 35 18.19 18.32 0.31
N GLU A 36 19.09 18.93 -0.46
CA GLU A 36 18.98 19.11 -1.90
C GLU A 36 18.99 17.77 -2.64
N SER A 37 19.91 16.85 -2.30
CA SER A 37 19.91 15.50 -2.88
C SER A 37 18.62 14.73 -2.56
N ARG A 38 18.01 14.96 -1.39
CA ARG A 38 16.69 14.40 -1.05
C ARG A 38 15.56 15.05 -1.86
N LEU A 39 15.60 16.37 -2.09
CA LEU A 39 14.64 17.08 -2.94
C LEU A 39 14.74 16.63 -4.40
N LEU A 40 15.95 16.55 -4.96
CA LEU A 40 16.21 16.05 -6.32
C LEU A 40 15.77 14.58 -6.50
N ALA A 41 15.81 13.78 -5.43
CA ALA A 41 15.24 12.43 -5.47
C ALA A 41 13.71 12.45 -5.55
N LEU A 42 13.04 13.34 -4.80
CA LEU A 42 11.59 13.52 -4.85
C LEU A 42 11.13 14.11 -6.19
N GLU A 43 11.85 15.10 -6.73
CA GLU A 43 11.57 15.68 -8.06
C GLU A 43 11.70 14.63 -9.16
N ARG A 44 12.73 13.77 -9.12
CA ARG A 44 12.85 12.64 -10.07
C ARG A 44 11.79 11.55 -9.88
N ASP A 45 11.19 11.44 -8.71
CA ASP A 45 10.09 10.51 -8.43
C ASP A 45 8.72 11.11 -8.86
N GLN A 46 8.61 12.44 -8.99
CA GLN A 46 7.42 13.13 -9.51
C GLN A 46 7.49 13.40 -11.03
N ALA A 47 8.67 13.69 -11.56
CA ALA A 47 8.87 14.09 -12.96
C ALA A 47 8.63 12.96 -13.98
N SER A 48 8.62 11.68 -13.56
CA SER A 48 8.18 10.57 -14.43
C SER A 48 6.67 10.55 -14.69
N GLY A 49 5.93 11.58 -14.28
CA GLY A 49 4.54 11.85 -14.68
C GLY A 49 4.38 13.03 -15.65
N ALA A 50 5.47 13.68 -16.09
CA ALA A 50 5.40 14.74 -17.08
C ALA A 50 5.50 14.14 -18.49
N VAL A 51 4.39 14.18 -19.22
CA VAL A 51 4.31 13.88 -20.65
C VAL A 51 5.35 14.73 -21.40
N ASP A 52 6.23 14.07 -22.16
CA ASP A 52 7.24 14.72 -22.99
C ASP A 52 6.58 15.65 -24.02
N THR A 53 6.82 16.96 -23.89
CA THR A 53 6.76 17.89 -25.03
C THR A 53 8.12 17.88 -25.70
N TYR A 54 8.15 17.30 -26.90
CA TYR A 54 9.20 17.31 -27.90
C TYR A 54 9.84 18.68 -28.09
N ASP A 55 11.17 18.77 -27.93
CA ASP A 55 12.01 19.70 -28.69
C ASP A 55 13.39 19.07 -28.92
N ALA A 56 13.74 18.93 -30.19
CA ALA A 56 15.04 18.50 -30.67
C ALA A 56 15.96 19.71 -30.87
N ALA A 57 17.14 19.71 -30.25
CA ALA A 57 18.30 20.48 -30.69
C ALA A 57 19.59 19.86 -30.14
N ASP A 58 20.60 19.80 -31.00
CA ASP A 58 21.85 19.06 -30.91
C ASP A 58 22.80 19.45 -29.75
N ASP A 59 23.49 18.46 -29.16
CA ASP A 59 24.89 18.65 -28.74
C ASP A 59 25.67 17.32 -28.70
N ILE A 60 26.87 17.35 -29.30
CA ILE A 60 27.79 16.22 -29.47
C ILE A 60 28.72 16.20 -28.25
N GLY A 61 28.53 15.26 -27.33
CA GLY A 61 29.38 15.08 -26.15
C GLY A 61 29.46 13.63 -25.66
N ASP A 62 30.68 13.13 -25.52
CA ASP A 62 31.15 11.78 -25.18
C ASP A 62 30.30 10.91 -24.22
N PRO A 63 30.05 9.61 -24.52
CA PRO A 63 29.33 8.71 -23.61
C PRO A 63 30.29 8.16 -22.55
N LYS A 64 30.36 8.80 -21.38
CA LYS A 64 30.88 8.14 -20.18
C LYS A 64 29.83 7.13 -19.72
N HIS A 65 30.18 5.84 -19.79
CA HIS A 65 29.39 4.70 -19.33
C HIS A 65 28.76 4.97 -17.96
N SER A 66 27.53 5.48 -17.96
CA SER A 66 26.67 5.49 -16.79
C SER A 66 26.33 4.04 -16.50
N VAL A 67 26.61 3.59 -15.28
CA VAL A 67 26.14 2.30 -14.78
C VAL A 67 24.63 2.26 -15.02
N ILE A 68 24.21 1.48 -16.02
CA ILE A 68 22.81 1.18 -16.33
C ILE A 68 22.33 0.25 -15.21
N GLY A 69 22.17 0.80 -14.01
CA GLY A 69 21.18 0.27 -13.10
C GLY A 69 19.87 0.55 -13.78
N THR A 70 19.19 -0.48 -14.30
CA THR A 70 17.84 -0.35 -14.83
C THR A 70 16.97 0.23 -13.72
N LYS A 71 16.81 1.56 -13.72
CA LYS A 71 15.92 2.25 -12.78
C LYS A 71 14.54 1.76 -13.18
N ARG A 72 14.00 0.78 -12.44
CA ARG A 72 12.61 0.37 -12.59
C ARG A 72 11.80 1.64 -12.41
N GLU A 73 11.21 2.09 -13.50
CA GLU A 73 10.34 3.25 -13.50
C GLU A 73 9.20 2.98 -12.54
N ARG A 74 9.00 3.89 -11.59
CA ARG A 74 7.91 3.75 -10.63
C ARG A 74 6.63 4.18 -11.34
N ARG A 75 5.89 3.19 -11.85
CA ARG A 75 4.56 3.43 -12.40
C ARG A 75 3.58 3.70 -11.27
N THR A 76 2.71 4.70 -11.47
CA THR A 76 1.55 4.92 -10.59
C THR A 76 0.53 3.80 -10.80
N LEU A 77 -0.36 3.58 -9.84
CA LEU A 77 -1.43 2.56 -9.99
C LEU A 77 -2.28 2.84 -11.23
N GLU A 78 -2.55 4.11 -11.53
CA GLU A 78 -3.31 4.53 -12.71
C GLU A 78 -2.61 4.12 -14.01
N MET A 79 -1.30 4.33 -14.12
CA MET A 79 -0.54 3.92 -15.31
C MET A 79 -0.59 2.41 -15.52
N ILE A 80 -0.51 1.63 -14.44
CA ILE A 80 -0.57 0.16 -14.49
C ILE A 80 -1.94 -0.32 -14.98
N LEU A 81 -3.02 0.32 -14.55
CA LEU A 81 -4.39 -0.05 -14.99
C LEU A 81 -4.63 0.27 -16.47
N ILE A 82 -4.06 1.38 -16.97
CA ILE A 82 -4.14 1.74 -18.40
C ILE A 82 -3.39 0.73 -19.27
N GLU A 83 -2.21 0.32 -18.82
CA GLU A 83 -1.41 -0.71 -19.50
C GLU A 83 -2.14 -2.06 -19.55
N ASP A 84 -2.70 -2.51 -18.43
CA ASP A 84 -3.45 -3.79 -18.34
C ASP A 84 -4.66 -3.81 -19.29
N ARG A 85 -5.41 -2.70 -19.37
CA ARG A 85 -6.52 -2.57 -20.32
C ARG A 85 -6.05 -2.61 -21.78
N ALA A 86 -4.95 -1.93 -22.10
CA ALA A 86 -4.39 -1.92 -23.45
C ALA A 86 -3.81 -3.29 -23.85
N GLU A 87 -3.34 -4.08 -22.89
CA GLU A 87 -2.89 -5.47 -23.10
C GLU A 87 -4.07 -6.44 -23.27
N ALA A 88 -5.19 -6.19 -22.57
CA ALA A 88 -6.43 -6.96 -22.70
C ALA A 88 -7.02 -6.89 -24.13
N GLU A 89 -7.03 -5.71 -24.75
CA GLU A 89 -7.57 -5.51 -26.10
C GLU A 89 -6.73 -6.21 -27.19
N LYS A 90 -5.43 -6.40 -26.94
CA LYS A 90 -4.51 -7.02 -27.92
C LYS A 90 -4.58 -8.54 -27.90
N ASN A 91 -4.98 -9.14 -26.79
CA ASN A 91 -5.01 -10.58 -26.60
C ASN A 91 -6.45 -11.07 -26.71
N PRO A 92 -6.81 -11.94 -27.68
CA PRO A 92 -8.19 -12.38 -27.88
C PRO A 92 -8.74 -13.26 -26.73
N ASN A 93 -7.85 -13.77 -25.86
CA ASN A 93 -8.20 -14.49 -24.64
C ASN A 93 -7.44 -13.85 -23.46
N PRO A 94 -7.89 -12.69 -22.94
CA PRO A 94 -7.24 -12.05 -21.80
C PRO A 94 -7.48 -12.91 -20.55
N VAL A 95 -6.39 -13.38 -19.94
CA VAL A 95 -6.43 -14.13 -18.68
C VAL A 95 -6.46 -13.09 -17.57
N ASP A 96 -7.62 -12.93 -16.92
CA ASP A 96 -7.85 -12.23 -15.66
C ASP A 96 -7.23 -10.81 -15.54
N THR A 97 -7.70 -9.84 -16.35
CA THR A 97 -7.39 -8.41 -16.14
C THR A 97 -8.07 -7.86 -14.89
N PHE A 98 -7.59 -6.73 -14.35
CA PHE A 98 -8.14 -6.12 -13.14
C PHE A 98 -9.66 -5.88 -13.21
N GLU A 99 -10.17 -5.51 -14.37
CA GLU A 99 -11.61 -5.29 -14.61
C GLU A 99 -12.42 -6.58 -14.74
N ASN A 100 -11.79 -7.68 -15.16
CA ASN A 100 -12.46 -8.97 -15.39
C ASN A 100 -12.31 -9.94 -14.21
N CYS A 101 -11.53 -9.58 -13.18
CA CYS A 101 -11.32 -10.36 -11.96
C CYS A 101 -12.50 -10.25 -10.97
N GLU A 102 -13.72 -10.17 -11.50
CA GLU A 102 -14.93 -10.17 -10.68
C GLU A 102 -15.37 -11.61 -10.42
N VAL A 103 -15.69 -11.90 -9.16
CA VAL A 103 -16.20 -13.21 -8.74
C VAL A 103 -17.72 -13.17 -8.76
N GLU A 104 -18.34 -14.28 -9.14
CA GLU A 104 -19.79 -14.45 -9.04
C GLU A 104 -20.32 -14.18 -7.62
N GLU A 105 -21.58 -13.74 -7.54
CA GLU A 105 -22.24 -13.49 -6.28
C GLU A 105 -22.21 -14.71 -5.34
N SER A 106 -22.22 -14.43 -4.03
CA SER A 106 -22.21 -15.49 -3.02
C SER A 106 -23.41 -16.42 -3.20
N ARG A 107 -23.14 -17.71 -3.39
CA ARG A 107 -24.15 -18.78 -3.43
C ARG A 107 -24.91 -18.93 -2.10
N TYR A 108 -24.35 -18.43 -1.01
CA TYR A 108 -24.88 -18.59 0.35
C TYR A 108 -25.57 -17.32 0.84
N PRO A 109 -26.66 -17.45 1.62
CA PRO A 109 -27.38 -16.30 2.16
C PRO A 109 -26.53 -15.53 3.18
N SER A 110 -26.75 -14.21 3.24
CA SER A 110 -26.10 -13.34 4.23
C SER A 110 -26.49 -13.73 5.66
N VAL A 111 -25.51 -13.87 6.55
CA VAL A 111 -25.73 -14.15 7.97
C VAL A 111 -25.98 -12.88 8.77
N LYS A 112 -26.91 -12.93 9.72
CA LYS A 112 -27.26 -11.82 10.62
C LYS A 112 -26.35 -11.83 11.85
N ILE A 113 -25.36 -10.96 11.88
CA ILE A 113 -24.39 -10.83 12.98
C ILE A 113 -24.59 -9.52 13.76
N CYS A 114 -24.23 -9.54 15.04
CA CYS A 114 -24.28 -8.39 15.92
C CYS A 114 -23.12 -7.42 15.64
N SER A 115 -23.39 -6.12 15.55
CA SER A 115 -22.34 -5.10 15.29
C SER A 115 -21.34 -4.92 16.45
N VAL A 116 -21.73 -5.29 17.67
CA VAL A 116 -20.89 -5.10 18.88
C VAL A 116 -20.09 -6.36 19.21
N CYS A 117 -20.74 -7.52 19.16
CA CYS A 117 -20.21 -8.78 19.69
C CYS A 117 -19.84 -9.79 18.58
N LEU A 118 -20.25 -9.54 17.33
CA LEU A 118 -20.11 -10.42 16.15
C LEU A 118 -20.76 -11.82 16.28
N PHE A 119 -21.47 -12.11 17.37
CA PHE A 119 -22.32 -13.30 17.46
C PHE A 119 -23.63 -13.13 16.68
N LEU A 120 -24.36 -14.23 16.48
CA LEU A 120 -25.66 -14.24 15.81
C LEU A 120 -26.62 -13.23 16.45
N ALA A 121 -27.11 -12.31 15.62
CA ALA A 121 -28.05 -11.30 16.06
C ALA A 121 -29.48 -11.85 16.09
N LYS A 122 -30.21 -11.52 17.15
CA LYS A 122 -31.62 -11.87 17.32
C LYS A 122 -32.54 -10.66 17.22
N TYR A 123 -31.99 -9.47 17.45
CA TYR A 123 -32.75 -8.25 17.57
C TYR A 123 -32.21 -7.18 16.61
N GLN A 124 -33.07 -6.22 16.28
CA GLN A 124 -32.76 -5.11 15.41
C GLN A 124 -33.11 -3.79 16.11
N CYS A 125 -32.24 -2.80 16.02
CA CYS A 125 -32.44 -1.49 16.60
C CYS A 125 -33.54 -0.74 15.84
N VAL A 126 -34.59 -0.31 16.54
CA VAL A 126 -35.71 0.45 15.93
C VAL A 126 -35.27 1.82 15.42
N ARG A 127 -34.18 2.36 16.00
CA ARG A 127 -33.58 3.60 15.53
C ARG A 127 -32.80 3.34 14.24
N CYS A 128 -31.57 2.86 14.28
CA CYS A 128 -30.71 2.79 13.09
C CYS A 128 -30.85 1.52 12.23
N GLY A 129 -31.60 0.50 12.67
CA GLY A 129 -31.75 -0.75 11.94
C GLY A 129 -30.57 -1.72 12.07
N THR A 130 -29.54 -1.42 12.87
CA THR A 130 -28.43 -2.34 13.12
C THR A 130 -28.86 -3.55 13.95
N LEU A 131 -28.13 -4.64 13.79
CA LEU A 131 -28.42 -5.92 14.42
C LEU A 131 -27.62 -6.10 15.71
N TYR A 132 -28.23 -6.68 16.75
CA TYR A 132 -27.56 -6.97 18.02
C TYR A 132 -27.98 -8.30 18.67
N CYS A 133 -27.10 -8.83 19.53
CA CYS A 133 -27.24 -10.15 20.16
C CYS A 133 -28.00 -10.10 21.51
N SER A 134 -27.84 -9.04 22.31
CA SER A 134 -28.42 -8.93 23.66
C SER A 134 -28.63 -7.48 24.09
N LYS A 135 -29.34 -7.26 25.22
CA LYS A 135 -29.54 -5.91 25.80
C LYS A 135 -28.22 -5.19 26.08
N ARG A 136 -27.20 -5.88 26.61
CA ARG A 136 -25.87 -5.29 26.84
C ARG A 136 -25.27 -4.71 25.57
N CYS A 137 -25.38 -5.44 24.46
CA CYS A 137 -24.90 -4.95 23.16
C CYS A 137 -25.78 -3.83 22.60
N HIS A 138 -27.07 -3.82 22.91
CA HIS A 138 -27.94 -2.71 22.56
C HIS A 138 -27.54 -1.42 23.28
N ASP A 139 -27.23 -1.48 24.58
CA ASP A 139 -26.83 -0.31 25.36
C ASP A 139 -25.50 0.26 24.84
N ILE A 140 -24.49 -0.60 24.60
CA ILE A 140 -23.22 -0.21 23.97
C ILE A 140 -23.44 0.38 22.57
N HIS A 141 -24.32 -0.25 21.78
CA HIS A 141 -24.67 0.22 20.44
C HIS A 141 -25.33 1.61 20.52
N GLN A 142 -26.22 1.86 21.48
CA GLN A 142 -26.87 3.14 21.68
C GLN A 142 -25.85 4.25 22.03
N GLU A 143 -24.85 3.94 22.85
CA GLU A 143 -23.84 4.91 23.29
C GLU A 143 -22.82 5.27 22.19
N THR A 144 -22.42 4.30 21.37
CA THR A 144 -21.23 4.46 20.50
C THR A 144 -21.50 4.36 19.00
N GLN A 145 -22.61 3.75 18.59
CA GLN A 145 -22.84 3.36 17.19
C GLN A 145 -24.22 3.75 16.62
N CYS A 146 -25.11 4.35 17.42
CA CYS A 146 -26.48 4.63 16.98
C CYS A 146 -26.58 5.98 16.25
N ILE A 147 -26.45 5.93 14.93
CA ILE A 147 -26.29 7.11 14.05
C ILE A 147 -27.58 7.93 13.82
N LYS A 148 -28.75 7.53 14.37
CA LYS A 148 -29.99 8.30 14.13
C LYS A 148 -30.04 9.66 14.87
N PHE A 149 -29.15 9.91 15.83
CA PHE A 149 -29.01 11.21 16.52
C PHE A 149 -27.55 11.50 16.90
N ALA A 150 -26.60 11.28 15.99
CA ALA A 150 -25.33 12.00 16.13
C ALA A 150 -25.64 13.47 15.82
N GLU A 151 -25.85 14.28 16.87
CA GLU A 151 -25.80 15.74 16.77
C GLU A 151 -24.44 16.20 16.26
#